data_AF-A0AAW1QPY3-F1
#
_entry.id   AF-A0AAW1QPY3-F1
#
_cell.length_a   1.000
_cell.length_b   1.000
_cell.length_c   1.000
_cell.angle_alpha   90.00
_cell.angle_beta   90.00
_cell.angle_gamma   90.00
#
_symmetry.space_group_name_H-M   'P 1'
#
loop_
_entity.id
_entity.type
_entity.pdbx_description
1 polymer ?
#
loop_
_entity_poly.entity_id
_entity_poly.type
_entity_poly.pdbx_seq_one_letter_code
_entity_poly.pdbx_strand_id
1 'polypeptide(L)'
;MIEEVCRDRRLSHRTKADLQRSLAEGSTQWVSLLKDQCTRSPLKPKSKTCGVAVPRVGLNKHAGQLSPPLARPAGRKALQDVLRDSPSERDRFAGAAPGVDREAEKDRLALTFELGREGMQARQQAASTAQSLHQSQRAMQSADQHVDPKEALIDQIVAEIQERREFLESARQQGQPSPCEARLKAEISSRLAELRRLGVSQ
;
A
#
# COMPACT_ATOMS: atom_id res chain seq x y z
N MET A 1 16.48 -31.83 -10.53
CA MET A 1 17.79 -32.05 -9.87
C MET A 1 18.23 -30.84 -9.03
N ILE A 2 18.46 -29.63 -9.60
CA ILE A 2 18.93 -28.47 -8.78
C ILE A 2 17.88 -28.00 -7.77
N GLU A 3 16.59 -27.99 -8.13
CA GLU A 3 15.54 -27.58 -7.20
C GLU A 3 15.41 -28.49 -5.98
N GLU A 4 15.69 -29.77 -6.17
CA GLU A 4 15.67 -30.80 -5.12
C GLU A 4 16.88 -30.62 -4.19
N VAL A 5 18.08 -30.44 -4.74
CA VAL A 5 19.30 -30.13 -3.96
C VAL A 5 19.15 -28.81 -3.18
N CYS A 6 18.54 -27.78 -3.77
CA CYS A 6 18.28 -26.51 -3.09
C CYS A 6 17.28 -26.68 -1.93
N ARG A 7 16.27 -27.55 -2.11
CA ARG A 7 15.25 -27.85 -1.10
C ARG A 7 15.87 -28.64 0.06
N ASP A 8 16.64 -29.68 -0.24
CA ASP A 8 17.28 -30.55 0.76
C ASP A 8 18.31 -29.79 1.59
N ARG A 9 19.06 -28.89 0.97
CA ARG A 9 20.06 -28.05 1.64
C ARG A 9 19.50 -26.77 2.26
N ARG A 10 18.17 -26.58 2.21
CA ARG A 10 17.48 -25.37 2.72
C ARG A 10 18.13 -24.07 2.25
N LEU A 11 18.56 -24.04 0.98
CA LEU A 11 19.21 -22.86 0.42
C LEU A 11 18.22 -21.70 0.35
N SER A 12 18.72 -20.49 0.60
CA SER A 12 17.90 -19.29 0.51
C SER A 12 17.35 -19.09 -0.91
N HIS A 13 16.20 -18.43 -1.02
CA HIS A 13 15.58 -18.13 -2.31
C HIS A 13 16.53 -17.34 -3.24
N ARG A 14 17.33 -16.44 -2.66
CA ARG A 14 18.36 -15.70 -3.37
C ARG A 14 19.44 -16.62 -3.93
N THR A 15 19.95 -17.53 -3.11
CA THR A 15 20.93 -18.54 -3.54
C THR A 15 20.39 -19.42 -4.65
N LYS A 16 19.11 -19.82 -4.59
CA LYS A 16 18.46 -20.60 -5.65
C LYS A 16 18.45 -19.85 -6.99
N ALA A 17 18.12 -18.56 -6.96
CA ALA A 17 18.10 -17.72 -8.16
C ALA A 17 19.50 -17.53 -8.75
N ASP A 18 20.52 -17.34 -7.92
CA ASP A 18 21.91 -17.18 -8.35
C ASP A 18 22.45 -18.48 -8.99
N LEU A 19 22.10 -19.65 -8.44
CA LEU A 19 22.45 -20.96 -9.02
C LEU A 19 21.77 -21.18 -10.38
N GLN A 20 20.49 -20.83 -10.51
CA GLN A 20 19.75 -20.96 -11.77
C GLN A 20 20.31 -20.03 -12.85
N ARG A 21 20.67 -18.80 -12.49
CA ARG A 21 21.30 -17.84 -13.41
C ARG A 21 22.69 -18.32 -13.85
N SER A 22 23.53 -18.75 -12.91
CA SER A 22 24.88 -19.25 -13.19
C SER A 22 24.86 -20.48 -14.11
N LEU A 23 23.87 -21.38 -13.95
CA LEU A 23 23.68 -22.51 -14.84
C LEU A 23 23.24 -22.10 -16.25
N ALA A 24 22.31 -21.14 -16.36
CA ALA A 24 21.85 -20.62 -17.64
C ALA A 24 22.97 -19.93 -18.43
N GLU A 25 23.92 -19.31 -17.73
CA GLU A 25 25.09 -18.65 -18.30
C GLU A 25 26.27 -19.62 -18.55
N GLY A 26 26.14 -20.91 -18.20
CA GLY A 26 27.21 -21.90 -18.35
C GLY A 26 28.43 -21.64 -17.44
N SER A 27 28.28 -20.77 -16.45
CA SER A 27 29.34 -20.41 -15.50
C SER A 27 29.54 -21.52 -14.48
N THR A 28 30.78 -21.79 -14.07
CA THR A 28 31.11 -22.79 -13.04
C THR A 28 31.24 -22.19 -11.63
N GLN A 29 30.96 -20.88 -11.49
CA GLN A 29 31.03 -20.16 -10.20
C GLN A 29 30.02 -20.68 -9.16
N TRP A 30 28.99 -21.40 -9.57
CA TRP A 30 28.06 -22.06 -8.65
C TRP A 30 28.74 -23.16 -7.81
N VAL A 31 29.78 -23.81 -8.32
CA VAL A 31 30.50 -24.88 -7.62
C VAL A 31 31.26 -24.32 -6.39
N SER A 32 31.84 -23.12 -6.51
CA SER A 32 32.50 -22.45 -5.38
C SER A 32 31.49 -21.97 -4.35
N LEU A 33 30.35 -21.42 -4.78
CA LEU A 33 29.28 -20.99 -3.88
C LEU A 33 28.70 -22.14 -3.03
N LEU A 34 28.60 -23.34 -3.62
CA LEU A 34 28.16 -24.55 -2.91
C LEU A 34 29.21 -25.09 -1.93
N LYS A 35 30.51 -24.95 -2.22
CA LYS A 35 31.58 -25.34 -1.30
C LYS A 35 31.71 -24.38 -0.12
N ASP A 36 31.58 -23.07 -0.37
CA ASP A 36 31.74 -22.04 0.65
C ASP A 36 30.58 -22.00 1.67
N GLN A 37 29.38 -22.45 1.29
CA GLN A 37 28.26 -22.55 2.22
C GLN A 37 28.30 -23.80 3.11
N CYS A 38 29.04 -24.84 2.74
CA CYS A 38 29.21 -26.02 3.60
C CYS A 38 30.19 -25.81 4.77
N THR A 39 31.00 -24.74 4.75
CA THR A 39 32.04 -24.49 5.77
C THR A 39 31.77 -23.26 6.65
N ARG A 40 30.71 -22.49 6.38
CA ARG A 40 30.34 -21.32 7.19
C ARG A 40 29.30 -21.67 8.25
N SER A 41 29.79 -22.05 9.43
CA SER A 41 29.02 -21.91 10.67
C SER A 41 28.44 -20.50 10.79
N PRO A 42 27.21 -20.33 11.31
CA PRO A 42 26.56 -19.03 11.38
C PRO A 42 27.40 -18.07 12.22
N LEU A 43 27.97 -17.06 11.56
CA LEU A 43 28.67 -15.97 12.21
C LEU A 43 27.64 -15.20 13.07
N LYS A 44 27.77 -15.31 14.39
CA LYS A 44 27.08 -14.43 15.35
C LYS A 44 27.31 -12.97 14.93
N PRO A 45 26.26 -12.16 14.73
CA PRO A 45 26.45 -10.74 14.50
C PRO A 45 27.09 -10.11 15.75
N LYS A 46 28.31 -9.59 15.62
CA LYS A 46 28.97 -8.79 16.67
C LYS A 46 28.36 -7.39 16.66
N SER A 47 27.21 -7.22 17.31
CA SER A 47 26.69 -5.88 17.59
C SER A 47 27.51 -5.24 18.72
N LYS A 48 28.40 -4.30 18.38
CA LYS A 48 28.94 -3.33 19.35
C LYS A 48 27.79 -2.37 19.69
N THR A 49 27.13 -2.57 20.82
CA THR A 49 26.27 -1.53 21.40
C THR A 49 27.18 -0.44 21.98
N CYS A 50 27.43 0.62 21.21
CA CYS A 50 27.91 1.87 21.77
C CYS A 50 26.81 2.43 22.68
N GLY A 51 27.08 2.53 23.97
CA GLY A 51 26.18 3.16 24.93
C GLY A 51 25.96 4.62 24.54
N VAL A 52 24.77 4.94 24.03
CA VAL A 52 24.33 6.31 23.82
C VAL A 52 23.87 6.85 25.17
N ALA A 53 24.67 7.75 25.74
CA ALA A 53 24.29 8.51 26.93
C ALA A 53 23.10 9.40 26.58
N VAL A 54 21.96 9.14 27.21
CA VAL A 54 20.75 9.96 27.06
C VAL A 54 20.93 11.24 27.90
N PRO A 55 20.85 12.45 27.31
CA PRO A 55 20.96 13.68 28.07
C PRO A 55 19.75 13.86 28.99
N ARG A 56 19.95 13.74 30.31
CA ARG A 56 18.98 14.21 31.31
C ARG A 56 19.02 15.73 31.35
N VAL A 57 17.97 16.37 30.84
CA VAL A 57 17.68 17.79 31.03
C VAL A 57 16.34 17.85 31.80
N GLY A 58 16.21 18.46 32.98
CA GLY A 58 17.17 19.12 33.84
C GLY A 58 16.48 19.52 35.16
N LEU A 59 17.26 19.61 36.22
CA LEU A 59 17.00 20.50 37.34
C LEU A 59 18.38 20.77 37.94
N ASN A 60 18.94 21.95 37.73
CA ASN A 60 19.62 22.70 38.78
C ASN A 60 20.11 24.06 38.29
N LYS A 61 20.00 24.98 39.24
CA LYS A 61 20.35 26.39 39.20
C LYS A 61 21.87 26.58 39.32
N HIS A 62 22.32 27.73 38.81
CA HIS A 62 23.57 28.45 39.11
C HIS A 62 24.79 28.28 38.18
N ALA A 63 25.10 29.42 37.55
CA ALA A 63 26.41 30.08 37.46
C ALA A 63 27.54 29.43 36.64
N GLY A 64 28.05 30.20 35.66
CA GLY A 64 29.35 29.91 35.02
C GLY A 64 29.48 30.50 33.62
N GLN A 65 29.68 31.83 33.54
CA GLN A 65 30.23 32.54 32.37
C GLN A 65 31.48 31.84 31.83
N LEU A 66 31.64 31.73 30.49
CA LEU A 66 32.91 32.00 29.77
C LEU A 66 32.65 32.17 28.25
N SER A 67 32.81 33.42 27.79
CA SER A 67 33.28 33.87 26.45
C SER A 67 32.35 33.80 25.20
N PRO A 68 32.23 34.91 24.42
CA PRO A 68 31.44 34.97 23.18
C PRO A 68 32.32 34.74 21.94
N PRO A 69 31.80 34.15 20.84
CA PRO A 69 32.44 34.26 19.54
C PRO A 69 31.95 35.51 18.80
N LEU A 70 32.94 36.30 18.37
CA LEU A 70 32.88 37.45 17.48
C LEU A 70 32.19 37.17 16.14
N ALA A 71 31.73 38.27 15.53
CA ALA A 71 31.40 38.45 14.12
C ALA A 71 30.01 37.98 13.63
N ARG A 72 29.08 38.94 13.61
CA ARG A 72 28.14 39.12 12.48
C ARG A 72 28.78 40.13 11.53
N PRO A 73 28.65 39.96 10.20
CA PRO A 73 27.46 40.52 9.56
C PRO A 73 26.87 39.69 8.42
N ALA A 74 25.67 40.13 8.01
CA ALA A 74 24.98 39.86 6.77
C ALA A 74 24.18 38.54 6.64
N GLY A 75 22.86 38.71 6.49
CA GLY A 75 22.00 37.73 5.83
C GLY A 75 21.02 36.97 6.72
N ARG A 76 20.16 37.65 7.50
CA ARG A 76 19.00 37.00 8.17
C ARG A 76 18.07 36.24 7.21
N LYS A 77 18.19 36.45 5.90
CA LYS A 77 17.43 35.73 4.86
C LYS A 77 18.10 34.44 4.39
N ALA A 78 19.45 34.37 4.32
CA ALA A 78 20.14 33.19 3.83
C ALA A 78 20.10 32.00 4.80
N LEU A 79 20.00 32.26 6.11
CA LEU A 79 19.86 31.19 7.11
C LEU A 79 18.44 30.60 7.15
N GLN A 80 17.42 31.34 6.69
CA GLN A 80 16.04 30.88 6.68
C GLN A 80 15.77 29.92 5.52
N ASP A 81 16.50 30.05 4.40
CA ASP A 81 16.38 29.16 3.26
C ASP A 81 17.07 27.80 3.52
N VAL A 82 18.24 27.79 4.19
CA VAL A 82 18.91 26.52 4.58
C VAL A 82 18.09 25.71 5.61
N LEU A 83 17.32 26.39 6.47
CA LEU A 83 16.41 25.76 7.43
C LEU A 83 15.05 25.37 6.85
N ARG A 84 14.70 25.84 5.63
CA ARG A 84 13.47 25.44 4.92
C ARG A 84 13.69 24.28 3.95
N ASP A 85 14.89 24.17 3.37
CA ASP A 85 15.19 23.15 2.36
C ASP A 85 15.77 21.85 2.93
N SER A 86 15.81 21.71 4.25
CA SER A 86 16.02 20.39 4.88
C SER A 86 14.65 19.78 5.15
N PRO A 87 14.13 18.86 4.30
CA PRO A 87 12.96 18.08 4.68
C PRO A 87 13.25 17.42 6.01
N SER A 88 12.34 17.60 6.97
CA SER A 88 12.47 17.00 8.29
C SER A 88 12.84 15.53 8.12
N GLU A 89 13.84 15.01 8.84
CA GLU A 89 14.25 13.60 8.71
C GLU A 89 13.09 12.61 8.94
N ARG A 90 11.98 13.12 9.49
CA ARG A 90 10.68 12.46 9.61
C ARG A 90 10.06 12.04 8.26
N ASP A 91 10.37 12.73 7.16
CA ASP A 91 9.85 12.41 5.82
C ASP A 91 10.70 11.41 5.03
N ARG A 92 11.92 11.08 5.48
CA ARG A 92 12.71 10.04 4.80
C ARG A 92 12.13 8.63 4.96
N PHE A 93 11.12 8.48 5.82
CA PHE A 93 10.40 7.23 6.05
C PHE A 93 8.89 7.35 5.82
N ALA A 94 8.41 8.47 5.25
CA ALA A 94 7.04 8.60 4.79
C ALA A 94 6.87 7.76 3.51
N GLY A 95 6.51 6.50 3.70
CA GLY A 95 6.47 5.49 2.64
C GLY A 95 6.75 4.06 3.12
N ALA A 96 7.02 3.86 4.41
CA ALA A 96 7.02 2.51 4.97
C ALA A 96 5.66 1.86 4.69
N ALA A 97 5.70 0.67 4.06
CA ALA A 97 4.51 -0.12 3.80
C ALA A 97 3.65 -0.21 5.07
N PRO A 98 2.30 -0.25 4.95
CA PRO A 98 1.42 -0.42 6.09
C PRO A 98 1.99 -1.50 7.01
N GLY A 99 2.17 -1.17 8.29
CA GLY A 99 2.68 -2.13 9.26
C GLY A 99 1.82 -3.39 9.22
N VAL A 100 2.46 -4.57 9.30
CA VAL A 100 1.73 -5.83 9.31
C VAL A 100 0.74 -5.80 10.48
N ASP A 101 -0.54 -6.03 10.16
CA ASP A 101 -1.59 -6.08 11.17
C ASP A 101 -1.30 -7.22 12.16
N ARG A 102 -1.01 -6.82 13.39
CA ARG A 102 -0.60 -7.75 14.45
C ARG A 102 -1.75 -8.66 14.88
N GLU A 103 -2.98 -8.19 14.77
CA GLU A 103 -4.16 -8.99 15.10
C GLU A 103 -4.37 -10.08 14.05
N ALA A 104 -4.29 -9.71 12.77
CA ALA A 104 -4.34 -10.66 11.67
C ALA A 104 -3.24 -11.74 11.76
N GLU A 105 -2.02 -11.36 12.15
CA GLU A 105 -0.93 -12.33 12.30
C GLU A 105 -1.13 -13.26 13.51
N LYS A 106 -1.69 -12.75 14.61
CA LYS A 106 -2.04 -13.57 15.78
C LYS A 106 -3.04 -14.65 15.40
N ASP A 107 -4.09 -14.27 14.68
CA ASP A 107 -5.15 -15.20 14.28
C ASP A 107 -4.61 -16.22 13.25
N ARG A 108 -3.75 -15.78 12.32
CA ARG A 108 -3.06 -16.69 11.39
C ARG A 108 -2.22 -17.74 12.13
N LEU A 109 -1.48 -17.33 13.16
CA LEU A 109 -0.66 -18.24 13.95
C LEU A 109 -1.51 -19.18 14.81
N ALA A 110 -2.55 -18.69 15.47
CA ALA A 110 -3.50 -19.50 16.23
C ALA A 110 -4.12 -20.59 15.34
N LEU A 111 -4.59 -20.21 14.15
CA LEU A 111 -5.16 -21.14 13.17
C LEU A 111 -4.13 -22.18 12.68
N THR A 112 -2.86 -21.78 12.55
CA THR A 112 -1.77 -22.69 12.16
C THR A 112 -1.47 -23.72 13.25
N PHE A 113 -1.61 -23.35 14.53
CA PHE A 113 -1.46 -24.28 15.65
C PHE A 113 -2.64 -25.26 15.75
N GLU A 114 -3.86 -24.79 15.54
CA GLU A 114 -5.07 -25.62 15.64
C GLU A 114 -5.21 -26.65 14.52
N LEU A 115 -4.97 -26.24 13.27
CA LEU A 115 -5.17 -27.09 12.09
C LEU A 115 -3.89 -27.75 11.56
N GLY A 116 -2.73 -27.31 12.03
CA GLY A 116 -1.45 -27.70 11.44
C GLY A 116 -1.29 -27.22 9.99
N ARG A 117 -0.13 -27.54 9.40
CA ARG A 117 0.23 -27.12 8.03
C ARG A 117 -0.70 -27.72 6.96
N GLU A 118 -1.12 -28.96 7.15
CA GLU A 118 -1.98 -29.69 6.21
C GLU A 118 -3.42 -29.18 6.27
N GLY A 119 -3.97 -28.95 7.47
CA GLY A 119 -5.31 -28.37 7.62
C GLY A 119 -5.42 -26.94 7.09
N MET A 120 -4.35 -26.14 7.23
CA MET A 120 -4.27 -24.81 6.62
C MET A 120 -4.30 -24.86 5.10
N GLN A 121 -3.58 -25.80 4.48
CA GLN A 121 -3.58 -25.96 3.02
C GLN A 121 -4.95 -26.45 2.52
N ALA A 122 -5.56 -27.42 3.18
CA ALA A 122 -6.90 -27.90 2.84
C ALA A 122 -7.95 -26.79 2.94
N ARG A 123 -7.89 -25.95 3.99
CA ARG A 123 -8.80 -24.80 4.15
C ARG A 123 -8.56 -23.72 3.12
N GLN A 124 -7.30 -23.41 2.77
CA GLN A 124 -6.99 -22.46 1.71
C GLN A 124 -7.48 -22.95 0.34
N GLN A 125 -7.35 -24.26 0.06
CA GLN A 125 -7.89 -24.87 -1.15
C GLN A 125 -9.42 -24.87 -1.16
N ALA A 126 -10.07 -25.16 -0.04
CA ALA A 126 -11.53 -25.07 0.08
C ALA A 126 -12.04 -23.62 -0.07
N ALA A 127 -11.30 -22.65 0.47
CA ALA A 127 -11.62 -21.23 0.32
C ALA A 127 -11.44 -20.76 -1.13
N SER A 128 -10.38 -21.18 -1.81
CA SER A 128 -10.14 -20.80 -3.20
C SER A 128 -11.15 -21.45 -4.16
N THR A 129 -11.54 -22.70 -3.93
CA THR A 129 -12.61 -23.36 -4.71
C THR A 129 -13.96 -22.70 -4.44
N ALA A 130 -14.30 -22.38 -3.20
CA ALA A 130 -15.52 -21.64 -2.86
C ALA A 130 -15.54 -20.24 -3.50
N GLN A 131 -14.41 -19.52 -3.48
CA GLN A 131 -14.30 -18.23 -4.17
C GLN A 131 -14.42 -18.36 -5.69
N SER A 132 -13.81 -19.38 -6.28
CA SER A 132 -13.92 -19.65 -7.72
C SER A 132 -15.36 -19.99 -8.12
N LEU A 133 -16.06 -20.80 -7.33
CA LEU A 133 -17.48 -21.10 -7.54
C LEU A 133 -18.36 -19.87 -7.35
N HIS A 134 -18.08 -19.01 -6.37
CA HIS A 134 -18.84 -17.79 -6.17
C HIS A 134 -18.58 -16.76 -7.30
N GLN A 135 -17.35 -16.69 -7.82
CA GLN A 135 -17.03 -15.89 -8.98
C GLN A 135 -17.68 -16.44 -10.25
N SER A 136 -17.69 -17.76 -10.45
CA SER A 136 -18.36 -18.36 -11.60
C SER A 136 -19.88 -18.17 -11.52
N GLN A 137 -20.49 -18.31 -10.35
CA GLN A 137 -21.92 -18.01 -10.15
C GLN A 137 -22.24 -16.54 -10.43
N ARG A 138 -21.41 -15.59 -9.97
CA ARG A 138 -21.57 -14.17 -10.33
C ARG A 138 -21.39 -13.93 -11.81
N ALA A 139 -20.39 -14.55 -12.43
CA ALA A 139 -20.14 -14.43 -13.87
C ALA A 139 -21.32 -14.99 -14.69
N MET A 140 -21.92 -16.10 -14.26
CA MET A 140 -23.12 -16.67 -14.87
C MET A 140 -24.35 -15.78 -14.66
N GLN A 141 -24.54 -15.21 -13.46
CA GLN A 141 -25.60 -14.24 -13.20
C GLN A 141 -25.44 -12.95 -14.02
N SER A 142 -24.22 -12.49 -14.27
CA SER A 142 -23.96 -11.35 -15.16
C SER A 142 -24.04 -11.69 -16.63
N ALA A 143 -23.76 -12.95 -17.02
CA ALA A 143 -23.84 -13.39 -18.41
C ALA A 143 -25.30 -13.52 -18.90
N ASP A 144 -26.24 -13.77 -17.99
CA ASP A 144 -27.69 -13.78 -18.27
C ASP A 144 -28.31 -12.37 -18.30
N GLN A 145 -27.59 -11.34 -17.85
CA GLN A 145 -27.98 -9.95 -18.02
C GLN A 145 -27.45 -9.44 -19.34
N HIS A 146 -28.09 -9.86 -20.43
CA HIS A 146 -27.94 -9.19 -21.70
C HIS A 146 -28.68 -7.83 -21.61
N VAL A 147 -28.13 -6.89 -20.84
CA VAL A 147 -28.69 -5.55 -20.72
C VAL A 147 -28.59 -4.93 -22.10
N ASP A 148 -29.73 -4.54 -22.66
CA ASP A 148 -29.75 -3.80 -23.92
C ASP A 148 -28.85 -2.56 -23.72
N PRO A 149 -27.86 -2.30 -24.61
CA PRO A 149 -27.01 -1.11 -24.48
C PRO A 149 -27.82 0.18 -24.35
N LYS A 150 -29.04 0.21 -24.88
CA LYS A 150 -29.97 1.32 -24.71
C LYS A 150 -30.48 1.42 -23.27
N GLU A 151 -30.84 0.31 -22.62
CA GLU A 151 -31.28 0.28 -21.22
C GLU A 151 -30.13 0.68 -20.29
N ALA A 152 -28.92 0.16 -20.53
CA ALA A 152 -27.72 0.55 -19.76
C ALA A 152 -27.46 2.07 -19.84
N LEU A 153 -27.65 2.66 -21.03
CA LEU A 153 -27.50 4.10 -21.22
C LEU A 153 -28.61 4.89 -20.50
N ILE A 154 -29.85 4.40 -20.52
CA ILE A 154 -30.96 5.00 -19.77
C ILE A 154 -30.63 5.01 -18.27
N ASP A 155 -30.20 3.87 -17.73
CA ASP A 155 -29.84 3.73 -16.31
C ASP A 155 -28.70 4.66 -15.93
N GLN A 156 -27.66 4.76 -16.77
CA GLN A 156 -26.57 5.70 -16.56
C GLN A 156 -27.07 7.15 -16.50
N ILE A 157 -27.91 7.57 -17.45
CA ILE A 157 -28.43 8.94 -17.48
C ILE A 157 -29.31 9.22 -16.26
N VAL A 158 -30.12 8.25 -15.81
CA VAL A 158 -30.95 8.38 -14.61
C VAL A 158 -30.09 8.55 -13.36
N ALA A 159 -29.04 7.72 -13.19
CA ALA A 159 -28.11 7.83 -12.08
C ALA A 159 -27.40 9.20 -12.05
N GLU A 160 -26.94 9.66 -13.22
CA GLU A 160 -26.31 10.97 -13.40
C GLU A 160 -27.24 12.16 -13.04
N ILE A 161 -28.54 12.03 -13.29
CA ILE A 161 -29.54 13.03 -12.89
C ILE A 161 -29.75 13.00 -11.38
N GLN A 162 -29.86 11.81 -10.78
CA GLN A 162 -30.05 11.65 -9.33
C GLN A 162 -28.87 12.24 -8.55
N GLU A 163 -27.64 11.90 -8.89
CA GLU A 163 -26.42 12.42 -8.25
C GLU A 163 -26.40 13.96 -8.26
N ARG A 164 -26.69 14.58 -9.42
CA ARG A 164 -26.71 16.04 -9.54
C ARG A 164 -27.83 16.68 -8.72
N ARG A 165 -28.99 16.02 -8.59
CA ARG A 165 -30.09 16.50 -7.74
C ARG A 165 -29.74 16.41 -6.27
N GLU A 166 -29.18 15.29 -5.83
CA GLU A 166 -28.70 15.09 -4.45
C GLU A 166 -27.63 16.11 -4.09
N PHE A 167 -26.69 16.39 -5.00
CA PHE A 167 -25.68 17.43 -4.79
C PHE A 167 -26.31 18.82 -4.63
N LEU A 168 -27.29 19.18 -5.47
CA LEU A 168 -28.02 20.44 -5.34
C LEU A 168 -28.82 20.53 -4.05
N GLU A 169 -29.46 19.44 -3.62
CA GLU A 169 -30.22 19.38 -2.37
C GLU A 169 -29.29 19.51 -1.15
N SER A 170 -28.14 18.83 -1.15
CA SER A 170 -27.11 18.95 -0.11
C SER A 170 -26.56 20.38 -0.02
N ALA A 171 -26.24 21.00 -1.16
CA ALA A 171 -25.78 22.39 -1.19
C ALA A 171 -26.82 23.39 -0.63
N ARG A 172 -28.10 23.16 -0.93
CA ARG A 172 -29.21 23.96 -0.38
C ARG A 172 -29.37 23.78 1.12
N GLN A 173 -29.26 22.55 1.62
CA GLN A 173 -29.32 22.25 3.05
C GLN A 173 -28.20 22.95 3.83
N GLN A 174 -27.04 23.15 3.19
CA GLN A 174 -25.91 23.88 3.75
C GLN A 174 -26.06 25.42 3.68
N GLY A 175 -27.16 25.93 3.10
CA GLY A 175 -27.43 27.37 2.98
C GLY A 175 -26.47 28.12 2.06
N GLN A 176 -25.66 27.40 1.27
CA GLN A 176 -24.70 27.98 0.34
C GLN A 176 -25.33 28.00 -1.05
N PRO A 177 -25.61 29.17 -1.64
CA PRO A 177 -25.97 29.23 -3.06
C PRO A 177 -24.75 28.75 -3.85
N SER A 178 -24.84 27.52 -4.38
CA SER A 178 -23.74 26.96 -5.16
C SER A 178 -23.58 27.81 -6.42
N PRO A 179 -22.38 28.37 -6.70
CA PRO A 179 -22.14 29.12 -7.95
C PRO A 179 -22.35 28.24 -9.18
N CYS A 180 -22.41 26.92 -8.98
CA CYS A 180 -22.68 25.93 -10.00
C CYS A 180 -24.17 25.56 -10.14
N GLU A 181 -25.10 26.15 -9.38
CA GLU A 181 -26.51 25.73 -9.39
C GLU A 181 -27.16 25.88 -10.77
N ALA A 182 -26.96 27.04 -11.43
CA ALA A 182 -27.48 27.26 -12.77
C ALA A 182 -26.90 26.27 -13.79
N ARG A 183 -25.60 25.97 -13.66
CA ARG A 183 -24.90 24.99 -14.51
C ARG A 183 -25.44 23.58 -14.30
N LEU A 184 -25.58 23.12 -13.05
CA LEU A 184 -26.09 21.79 -12.73
C LEU A 184 -27.55 21.62 -13.16
N LYS A 185 -28.38 22.66 -13.03
CA LYS A 185 -29.74 22.67 -13.58
C LYS A 185 -29.74 22.54 -15.10
N ALA A 186 -28.83 23.23 -15.79
CA ALA A 186 -28.68 23.08 -17.25
C ALA A 186 -28.23 21.66 -17.63
N GLU A 187 -27.27 21.08 -16.91
CA GLU A 187 -26.83 19.69 -17.13
C GLU A 187 -27.96 18.68 -16.91
N ILE A 188 -28.75 18.83 -15.83
CA ILE A 188 -29.94 18.00 -15.57
C ILE A 188 -30.95 18.15 -16.73
N SER A 189 -31.20 19.37 -17.19
CA SER A 189 -32.13 19.60 -18.31
C SER A 189 -31.66 18.97 -19.61
N SER A 190 -30.35 18.99 -19.88
CA SER A 190 -29.72 18.34 -21.03
C SER A 190 -29.87 16.82 -20.96
N ARG A 191 -29.59 16.21 -19.81
CA ARG A 191 -29.75 14.77 -19.58
C ARG A 191 -31.21 14.32 -19.66
N LEU A 192 -32.16 15.12 -19.17
CA LEU A 192 -33.59 14.86 -19.36
C LEU A 192 -34.01 14.92 -20.83
N ALA A 193 -33.43 15.82 -21.63
CA ALA A 193 -33.68 15.85 -23.07
C ALA A 193 -33.11 14.61 -23.77
N GLU A 194 -31.97 14.08 -23.30
CA GLU A 194 -31.38 12.83 -23.77
C GLU A 194 -32.29 11.63 -23.50
N LEU A 195 -32.86 11.53 -22.29
CA LEU A 195 -33.87 10.50 -21.97
C LEU A 195 -35.09 10.55 -22.89
N ARG A 196 -35.60 11.75 -23.20
CA ARG A 196 -36.70 11.92 -24.17
C ARG A 196 -36.33 11.42 -25.56
N ARG A 197 -35.08 11.65 -26.02
CA ARG A 197 -34.58 11.14 -27.30
C ARG A 197 -34.51 9.61 -27.31
N LEU A 198 -34.22 8.99 -26.17
CA LEU A 198 -34.22 7.53 -26.01
C LEU A 198 -35.63 6.92 -25.91
N GLY A 199 -36.69 7.75 -25.92
CA GLY A 199 -38.08 7.31 -25.83
C GLY A 199 -38.57 7.11 -24.40
N VAL A 200 -37.80 7.57 -23.41
CA VAL A 200 -38.23 7.63 -22.00
C VAL A 200 -38.98 8.95 -21.81
N SER A 201 -40.26 8.95 -22.18
CA SER A 201 -41.19 10.05 -21.88
C SER A 201 -41.80 9.83 -20.49
N GLN A 202 -41.57 10.79 -19.58
CA GLN A 202 -42.30 10.90 -18.31
C GLN A 202 -43.77 11.24 -18.56
#